data_AF-A0A1H8RPN9-F1
#
_entry.id   AF-A0A1H8RPN9-F1
#
_cell.length_a   1.000
_cell.length_b   1.000
_cell.length_c   1.000
_cell.angle_alpha   90.00
_cell.angle_beta   90.00
_cell.angle_gamma   90.00
#
_symmetry.space_group_name_H-M   'P 1'
#
loop_
_entity.id
_entity.type
_entity.pdbx_description
1 polymer ?
#
loop_
_entity_poly.entity_id
_entity_poly.type
_entity_poly.pdbx_seq_one_letter_code
_entity_poly.pdbx_strand_id
1 'polypeptide(L)'
;MNNTLTTVRTQHAELLTRRAKFDQKKRDCESLVASITSKLSGLEQAHSILEKRYLADEANLAQVTASRNEIEAKRVELSEAERLASLAAEAIREIDQQILQAELATTAARREFCVKRSNDLLNEIKTDAKLRARIIEAMAARAASGSGGYTFSVAYFAQHHFSAIFPEISETEVRAAVDQFTKSNDLD
;
A
#
# COMPACT_ATOMS: atom_id res chain seq x y z
N MET A 1 -8.19 -18.22 5.16
CA MET A 1 -9.34 -17.65 4.43
C MET A 1 -8.84 -16.42 3.70
N ASN A 2 -8.72 -16.44 2.38
CA ASN A 2 -8.44 -15.22 1.60
C ASN A 2 -9.71 -14.36 1.63
N ASN A 3 -9.73 -13.32 2.45
CA ASN A 3 -10.73 -12.26 2.33
C ASN A 3 -10.17 -11.15 1.41
N THR A 4 -11.04 -10.28 0.90
CA THR A 4 -10.67 -9.18 0.01
C THR A 4 -9.54 -8.31 0.59
N LEU A 5 -9.52 -8.14 1.91
CA LEU A 5 -8.49 -7.37 2.62
C LEU A 5 -7.09 -8.00 2.50
N THR A 6 -6.96 -9.32 2.68
CA THR A 6 -5.67 -10.03 2.52
C THR A 6 -5.15 -9.93 1.09
N THR A 7 -6.02 -10.06 0.10
CA THR A 7 -5.65 -9.95 -1.32
C THR A 7 -5.10 -8.56 -1.66
N VAL A 8 -5.82 -7.50 -1.28
CA VAL A 8 -5.43 -6.12 -1.60
C VAL A 8 -4.14 -5.72 -0.88
N ARG A 9 -3.94 -6.19 0.36
CA ARG A 9 -2.68 -5.98 1.10
C ARG A 9 -1.47 -6.64 0.44
N THR A 10 -1.66 -7.87 -0.05
CA THR A 10 -0.60 -8.59 -0.76
C THR A 10 -0.22 -7.84 -2.03
N GLN A 11 -1.21 -7.38 -2.81
CA GLN A 11 -0.97 -6.56 -4.00
C GLN A 11 -0.24 -5.25 -3.66
N HIS A 12 -0.61 -4.56 -2.58
CA HIS A 12 0.09 -3.36 -2.14
C HIS A 12 1.56 -3.64 -1.80
N ALA A 13 1.86 -4.72 -1.07
CA ALA A 13 3.23 -5.11 -0.74
C ALA A 13 4.07 -5.48 -1.97
N GLU A 14 3.47 -6.16 -2.95
CA GLU A 14 4.11 -6.47 -4.24
C GLU A 14 4.46 -5.20 -5.02
N LEU A 15 3.55 -4.21 -5.04
CA LEU A 15 3.78 -2.91 -5.68
C LEU A 15 4.94 -2.15 -5.01
N LEU A 16 4.99 -2.09 -3.67
CA LEU A 16 6.10 -1.49 -2.94
C LEU A 16 7.44 -2.17 -3.27
N THR A 17 7.45 -3.49 -3.34
CA THR A 17 8.66 -4.26 -3.71
C THR A 17 9.11 -3.94 -5.13
N ARG A 18 8.17 -3.84 -6.07
CA ARG A 18 8.47 -3.51 -7.46
C ARG A 18 8.93 -2.05 -7.61
N ARG A 19 8.40 -1.13 -6.82
CA ARG A 19 8.81 0.28 -6.77
C ARG A 19 10.27 0.41 -6.33
N ALA A 20 10.66 -0.30 -5.26
CA ALA A 20 12.05 -0.35 -4.81
C ALA A 20 13.02 -0.87 -5.88
N LYS A 21 12.59 -1.84 -6.71
CA LYS A 21 13.39 -2.31 -7.87
C LYS A 21 13.57 -1.21 -8.91
N PHE A 22 12.53 -0.44 -9.22
CA PHE A 22 12.65 0.67 -10.15
C PHE A 22 13.53 1.81 -9.63
N ASP A 23 13.49 2.12 -8.33
CA ASP A 23 14.42 3.09 -7.73
C ASP A 23 15.88 2.66 -7.86
N GLN A 24 16.15 1.37 -7.61
CA GLN A 24 17.49 0.84 -7.78
C GLN A 24 17.93 0.97 -9.23
N LYS A 25 17.08 0.57 -10.19
CA LYS A 25 17.38 0.68 -11.62
C LYS A 25 17.59 2.12 -12.07
N LYS A 26 16.81 3.07 -11.56
CA LYS A 26 17.00 4.50 -11.83
C LYS A 26 18.37 4.96 -11.36
N ARG A 27 18.76 4.66 -10.12
CA ARG A 27 20.08 4.99 -9.57
C ARG A 27 21.22 4.35 -10.36
N ASP A 28 21.06 3.09 -10.76
CA ASP A 28 22.04 2.39 -11.59
C ASP A 28 22.22 3.11 -12.94
N CYS A 29 21.12 3.53 -13.59
CA CYS A 29 21.17 4.26 -14.87
C CYS A 29 21.80 5.65 -14.70
N GLU A 30 21.42 6.40 -13.65
CA GLU A 30 22.01 7.71 -13.36
C GLU A 30 23.53 7.62 -13.09
N SER A 31 23.96 6.57 -12.38
CA SER A 31 25.38 6.29 -12.16
C SER A 31 26.11 5.94 -13.47
N LEU A 32 25.47 5.15 -14.34
CA LEU A 32 26.01 4.81 -15.65
C LEU A 32 26.16 6.07 -16.53
N VAL A 33 25.14 6.93 -16.58
CA VAL A 33 25.18 8.23 -17.27
C VAL A 33 26.37 9.06 -16.76
N ALA A 34 26.50 9.25 -15.45
CA ALA A 34 27.61 10.01 -14.87
C ALA A 34 28.99 9.41 -15.24
N SER A 35 29.12 8.08 -15.19
CA SER A 35 30.35 7.39 -15.58
C SER A 35 30.68 7.57 -17.05
N ILE A 36 29.70 7.45 -17.96
CA ILE A 36 29.94 7.60 -19.40
C ILE A 36 30.29 9.05 -19.72
N THR A 37 29.58 10.02 -19.15
CA THR A 37 29.87 11.46 -19.32
C THR A 37 31.29 11.80 -18.88
N SER A 38 31.76 11.27 -17.74
CA SER A 38 33.14 11.47 -17.29
C SER A 38 34.18 10.81 -18.20
N LYS A 39 33.85 9.68 -18.85
CA LYS A 39 34.76 9.02 -19.80
C LYS A 39 34.80 9.76 -21.12
N LEU A 40 33.65 10.24 -21.61
CA LEU A 40 33.54 11.00 -22.85
C LEU A 40 34.40 12.26 -22.82
N SER A 41 34.37 13.03 -21.72
CA SER A 41 35.20 14.24 -21.60
C SER A 41 36.70 13.92 -21.72
N GLY A 42 37.16 12.83 -21.10
CA GLY A 42 38.54 12.36 -21.22
C GLY A 42 38.90 11.89 -22.64
N LEU A 43 37.99 11.16 -23.29
CA LEU A 43 38.17 10.71 -24.67
C LEU A 43 38.21 11.87 -25.67
N GLU A 44 37.35 12.87 -25.51
CA GLU A 44 37.32 14.08 -26.35
C GLU A 44 38.61 14.90 -26.20
N GLN A 45 39.13 15.03 -24.98
CA GLN A 45 40.42 15.67 -24.74
C GLN A 45 41.57 14.87 -25.38
N ALA A 46 41.60 13.55 -25.21
CA ALA A 46 42.60 12.69 -25.80
C ALA A 46 42.56 12.72 -27.34
N HIS A 47 41.36 12.75 -27.92
CA HIS A 47 41.14 12.89 -29.35
C HIS A 47 41.70 14.20 -29.88
N SER A 48 41.43 15.32 -29.21
CA SER A 48 41.99 16.62 -29.62
C SER A 48 43.52 16.64 -29.58
N ILE A 49 44.14 15.99 -28.59
CA ILE A 49 45.60 15.84 -28.54
C ILE A 49 46.09 14.97 -29.71
N LEU A 50 45.38 13.89 -30.02
CA LEU A 50 45.71 12.99 -31.13
C LEU A 50 45.58 13.68 -32.49
N GLU A 51 44.55 14.50 -32.70
CA GLU A 51 44.40 15.32 -33.90
C GLU A 51 45.56 16.30 -34.08
N LYS A 52 46.01 16.95 -32.99
CA LYS A 52 47.20 17.82 -33.04
C LYS A 52 48.47 17.05 -33.40
N ARG A 53 48.64 15.84 -32.87
CA ARG A 53 49.77 14.95 -33.23
C ARG A 53 49.71 14.50 -34.68
N TYR A 54 48.52 14.20 -35.20
CA TYR A 54 48.33 13.90 -36.61
C TYR A 54 48.73 15.08 -37.51
N LEU A 55 48.37 16.31 -37.14
CA LEU A 55 48.78 17.53 -37.86
C LEU A 55 50.30 17.79 -37.79
N ALA A 56 50.99 17.23 -36.80
CA ALA A 56 52.44 17.28 -36.64
C ALA A 56 53.15 16.06 -37.25
N ASP A 57 52.44 15.21 -38.00
CA ASP A 57 52.93 13.94 -38.57
C ASP A 57 53.44 12.92 -37.53
N GLU A 58 53.04 13.08 -36.26
CA GLU A 58 53.41 12.19 -35.14
C GLU A 58 52.36 11.07 -34.88
N ALA A 59 51.24 11.10 -35.60
CA ALA A 59 50.19 10.09 -35.57
C ALA A 59 49.62 9.88 -36.98
N ASN A 60 48.91 8.78 -37.20
CA ASN A 60 48.30 8.48 -38.50
C ASN A 60 46.77 8.62 -38.48
N LEU A 61 46.19 8.72 -39.69
CA LEU A 61 44.75 8.91 -39.85
C LEU A 61 43.93 7.76 -39.25
N ALA A 62 44.43 6.52 -39.29
CA ALA A 62 43.73 5.36 -38.74
C ALA A 62 43.56 5.47 -37.21
N GLN A 63 44.56 6.01 -36.50
CA GLN A 63 44.45 6.29 -35.06
C GLN A 63 43.39 7.36 -34.76
N VAL A 64 43.35 8.44 -35.54
CA VAL A 64 42.34 9.51 -35.40
C VAL A 64 40.94 8.95 -35.66
N THR A 65 40.76 8.17 -36.72
CA THR A 65 39.47 7.53 -37.05
C THR A 65 39.04 6.56 -35.95
N ALA A 66 39.94 5.74 -35.42
CA ALA A 66 39.64 4.82 -34.33
C ALA A 66 39.17 5.56 -33.07
N SER A 67 39.88 6.62 -32.68
CA SER A 67 39.52 7.46 -31.54
C SER A 67 38.15 8.14 -31.72
N ARG A 68 37.85 8.63 -32.93
CA ARG A 68 36.53 9.19 -33.25
C ARG A 68 35.42 8.15 -33.12
N ASN A 69 35.64 6.94 -33.64
CA ASN A 69 34.65 5.85 -33.54
C ASN A 69 34.38 5.45 -32.08
N GLU A 70 35.41 5.48 -31.23
CA GLU A 70 35.24 5.21 -29.79
C GLU A 70 34.37 6.28 -29.10
N ILE A 71 34.58 7.57 -29.41
CA ILE A 71 33.74 8.67 -28.91
C ILE A 71 32.30 8.49 -29.36
N GLU A 72 32.05 8.23 -30.64
CA GLU A 72 30.70 8.06 -31.16
C GLU A 72 30.00 6.84 -30.54
N ALA A 73 30.71 5.73 -30.36
CA ALA A 73 30.18 4.57 -29.65
C ALA A 73 29.77 4.92 -28.20
N LYS A 74 30.58 5.72 -27.50
CA LYS A 74 30.26 6.17 -26.14
C LYS A 74 29.12 7.17 -26.08
N ARG A 75 28.95 8.03 -27.09
CA ARG A 75 27.78 8.93 -27.21
C ARG A 75 26.48 8.16 -27.41
N VAL A 76 26.51 7.09 -28.22
CA VAL A 76 25.36 6.19 -28.37
C VAL A 76 25.02 5.49 -27.05
N GLU A 77 26.03 4.98 -26.34
CA GLU A 77 25.85 4.36 -25.03
C GLU A 77 25.27 5.34 -24.00
N LEU A 78 25.73 6.60 -24.00
CA LEU A 78 25.20 7.66 -23.14
C LEU A 78 23.71 7.91 -23.42
N SER A 79 23.35 8.10 -24.69
CA SER A 79 21.96 8.37 -25.08
C SER A 79 21.01 7.25 -24.65
N GLU A 80 21.45 5.99 -24.79
CA GLU A 80 20.67 4.84 -24.32
C GLU A 80 20.56 4.80 -22.79
N ALA A 81 21.63 5.12 -22.06
CA ALA A 81 21.60 5.19 -20.60
C ALA A 81 20.66 6.31 -20.07
N GLU A 82 20.65 7.48 -20.72
CA GLU A 82 19.75 8.59 -20.41
C GLU A 82 18.29 8.21 -20.67
N ARG A 83 18.01 7.55 -21.80
CA ARG A 83 16.69 6.98 -22.10
C ARG A 83 16.28 5.96 -21.03
N LEU A 84 17.23 5.11 -20.64
CA LEU A 84 17.25 4.22 -19.46
C LEU A 84 16.64 4.87 -18.22
N ALA A 85 17.31 5.94 -17.78
CA ALA A 85 16.97 6.68 -16.58
C ALA A 85 15.58 7.35 -16.69
N SER A 86 15.23 7.90 -17.86
CA SER A 86 13.91 8.51 -18.09
C SER A 86 12.79 7.48 -17.96
N LEU A 87 12.92 6.32 -18.61
CA LEU A 87 11.93 5.25 -18.53
C LEU A 87 11.79 4.70 -17.11
N ALA A 88 12.89 4.60 -16.36
CA ALA A 88 12.83 4.21 -14.95
C ALA A 88 12.05 5.24 -14.12
N ALA A 89 12.22 6.54 -14.39
CA ALA A 89 11.45 7.60 -13.72
C ALA A 89 9.96 7.57 -14.09
N GLU A 90 9.61 7.28 -15.34
CA GLU A 90 8.22 7.08 -15.78
C GLU A 90 7.58 5.88 -15.09
N ALA A 91 8.27 4.73 -15.07
CA ALA A 91 7.82 3.52 -14.39
C ALA A 91 7.60 3.74 -12.88
N ILE A 92 8.41 4.59 -12.24
CA ILE A 92 8.23 5.01 -10.84
C ILE A 92 6.91 5.79 -10.67
N ARG A 93 6.61 6.76 -11.55
CA ARG A 93 5.37 7.53 -11.47
C ARG A 93 4.13 6.64 -11.66
N GLU A 94 4.20 5.72 -12.61
CA GLU A 94 3.10 4.77 -12.85
C GLU A 94 2.85 3.86 -11.65
N ILE A 95 3.92 3.34 -11.04
CA ILE A 95 3.76 2.46 -9.87
C ILE A 95 3.34 3.24 -8.62
N ASP A 96 3.79 4.49 -8.44
CA ASP A 96 3.33 5.34 -7.35
C ASP A 96 1.81 5.59 -7.44
N GLN A 97 1.27 5.76 -8.65
CA GLN A 97 -0.19 5.83 -8.85
C GLN A 97 -0.89 4.52 -8.49
N GLN A 98 -0.33 3.37 -8.86
CA GLN A 98 -0.89 2.06 -8.50
C GLN A 98 -0.85 1.81 -6.99
N ILE A 99 0.22 2.22 -6.32
CA ILE A 99 0.37 2.15 -4.86
C ILE A 99 -0.75 2.97 -4.20
N LEU A 100 -0.96 4.22 -4.62
CA LEU A 100 -2.03 5.05 -4.08
C LEU A 100 -3.42 4.40 -4.24
N GLN A 101 -3.70 3.81 -5.40
CA GLN A 101 -4.97 3.09 -5.60
C GLN A 101 -5.09 1.87 -4.68
N ALA A 102 -4.00 1.13 -4.47
CA ALA A 102 -3.97 -0.02 -3.57
C ALA A 102 -4.12 0.39 -2.09
N GLU A 103 -3.59 1.55 -1.66
CA GLU A 103 -3.80 2.11 -0.32
C GLU A 103 -5.26 2.47 -0.07
N LEU A 104 -5.89 3.15 -1.05
CA LEU A 104 -7.31 3.48 -1.00
C LEU A 104 -8.18 2.21 -0.96
N ALA A 105 -7.85 1.22 -1.80
CA ALA A 105 -8.54 -0.08 -1.81
C ALA A 105 -8.36 -0.84 -0.49
N THR A 106 -7.17 -0.79 0.14
CA THR A 106 -6.92 -1.41 1.45
C THR A 106 -7.81 -0.77 2.52
N THR A 107 -7.91 0.56 2.52
CA THR A 107 -8.76 1.31 3.45
C THR A 107 -10.24 0.97 3.26
N ALA A 108 -10.71 0.87 2.01
CA ALA A 108 -12.08 0.48 1.69
C ALA A 108 -12.37 -0.96 2.14
N ALA A 109 -11.50 -1.91 1.78
CA ALA A 109 -11.64 -3.33 2.15
C ALA A 109 -11.65 -3.52 3.68
N ARG A 110 -10.85 -2.75 4.43
CA ARG A 110 -10.87 -2.75 5.90
C ARG A 110 -12.23 -2.33 6.44
N ARG A 111 -12.79 -1.22 5.93
CA ARG A 111 -14.12 -0.74 6.35
C ARG A 111 -15.21 -1.77 6.06
N GLU A 112 -15.22 -2.32 4.85
CA GLU A 112 -16.17 -3.35 4.45
C GLU A 112 -16.09 -4.60 5.32
N PHE A 113 -14.87 -5.06 5.62
CA PHE A 113 -14.64 -6.19 6.52
C PHE A 113 -15.24 -5.96 7.91
N CYS A 114 -14.96 -4.81 8.54
CA CYS A 114 -15.47 -4.47 9.86
C CYS A 114 -17.00 -4.36 9.87
N VAL A 115 -17.59 -3.68 8.89
CA VAL A 115 -19.04 -3.52 8.77
C VAL A 115 -19.72 -4.88 8.57
N LYS A 116 -19.18 -5.71 7.67
CA LYS A 116 -19.70 -7.06 7.44
C LYS A 116 -19.67 -7.89 8.72
N ARG A 117 -18.52 -7.92 9.42
CA ARG A 117 -18.39 -8.70 10.66
C ARG A 117 -19.34 -8.22 11.75
N SER A 118 -19.53 -6.91 11.90
CA SER A 118 -20.52 -6.34 12.81
C SER A 118 -21.94 -6.78 12.45
N ASN A 119 -22.31 -6.69 11.18
CA ASN A 119 -23.63 -7.12 10.71
C ASN A 119 -23.86 -8.62 10.90
N ASP A 120 -22.85 -9.46 10.65
CA ASP A 120 -22.91 -10.90 10.86
C ASP A 120 -23.18 -11.21 12.34
N LEU A 121 -22.43 -10.59 13.26
CA LEU A 121 -22.64 -10.76 14.72
C LEU A 121 -23.99 -10.23 15.18
N LEU A 122 -24.44 -9.08 14.67
CA LEU A 122 -25.78 -8.56 14.97
C LEU A 122 -26.87 -9.50 14.46
N ASN A 123 -26.66 -10.16 13.32
CA ASN A 123 -27.59 -11.14 12.79
C ASN A 123 -27.62 -12.43 13.64
N GLU A 124 -26.46 -12.90 14.11
CA GLU A 124 -26.36 -14.00 15.08
C GLU A 124 -27.15 -13.66 16.36
N ILE A 125 -26.97 -12.47 16.92
CA ILE A 125 -27.72 -12.01 18.11
C ILE A 125 -29.23 -11.94 17.83
N LYS A 126 -29.63 -11.39 16.67
CA LYS A 126 -31.05 -11.29 16.28
C LYS A 126 -31.73 -12.65 16.14
N THR A 127 -30.97 -13.67 15.73
CA THR A 127 -31.47 -15.02 15.46
C THR A 127 -31.26 -15.98 16.63
N ASP A 128 -30.65 -15.55 17.74
CA ASP A 128 -30.51 -16.34 18.96
C ASP A 128 -31.88 -16.54 19.65
N ALA A 129 -32.47 -17.70 19.40
CA ALA A 129 -33.76 -18.10 19.95
C ALA A 129 -33.76 -18.19 21.49
N LYS A 130 -32.62 -18.56 22.12
CA LYS A 130 -32.53 -18.69 23.57
C LYS A 130 -32.48 -17.32 24.23
N LEU A 131 -31.65 -16.41 23.69
CA LEU A 131 -31.59 -15.02 24.16
C LEU A 131 -32.97 -14.36 24.02
N ARG A 132 -33.61 -14.52 22.85
CA ARG A 132 -34.95 -13.99 22.60
C ARG A 132 -35.99 -14.52 23.59
N ALA A 133 -36.01 -15.84 23.86
CA ALA A 133 -36.95 -16.44 24.80
C ALA A 133 -36.78 -15.89 26.22
N ARG A 134 -35.53 -15.77 26.71
CA ARG A 134 -35.23 -15.21 28.04
C ARG A 134 -35.62 -13.74 28.18
N ILE A 135 -35.39 -12.93 27.16
CA ILE A 135 -35.83 -11.52 27.15
C ILE A 135 -37.36 -11.45 27.23
N ILE A 136 -38.07 -12.25 26.43
CA ILE A 136 -39.55 -12.31 26.47
C ILE A 136 -40.06 -12.73 27.85
N GLU A 137 -39.45 -13.74 28.48
CA GLU A 137 -39.83 -14.22 29.81
C GLU A 137 -39.61 -13.13 30.89
N ALA A 138 -38.48 -12.43 30.85
CA ALA A 138 -38.19 -11.32 31.77
C ALA A 138 -39.19 -10.16 31.60
N MET A 139 -39.55 -9.84 30.35
CA MET A 139 -40.57 -8.84 30.02
C MET A 139 -41.95 -9.24 30.56
N ALA A 140 -42.33 -10.51 30.39
CA ALA A 140 -43.58 -11.04 30.88
C ALA A 140 -43.65 -10.99 32.42
N ALA A 141 -42.58 -11.38 33.11
CA ALA A 141 -42.48 -11.32 34.57
C ALA A 141 -42.67 -9.88 35.10
N ARG A 142 -42.06 -8.88 34.46
CA ARG A 142 -42.23 -7.47 34.82
C ARG A 142 -43.62 -6.93 34.52
N ALA A 143 -44.23 -7.33 33.42
CA ALA A 143 -45.60 -6.94 33.10
C ALA A 143 -46.59 -7.54 34.13
N ALA A 144 -46.35 -8.78 34.56
CA ALA A 144 -47.17 -9.47 35.54
C ALA A 144 -46.98 -8.97 36.98
N SER A 145 -45.87 -8.30 37.31
CA SER A 145 -45.57 -7.84 38.69
C SER A 145 -46.42 -6.65 39.16
N GLY A 146 -47.27 -6.07 38.30
CA GLY A 146 -48.20 -4.98 38.67
C GLY A 146 -47.54 -3.63 38.99
N SER A 147 -46.22 -3.52 38.85
CA SER A 147 -45.41 -2.36 39.25
C SER A 147 -45.23 -1.28 38.16
N GLY A 148 -46.02 -1.34 37.09
CA GLY A 148 -46.07 -0.31 36.04
C GLY A 148 -47.49 -0.18 35.49
N GLY A 149 -48.04 1.03 35.50
CA GLY A 149 -49.41 1.26 35.02
C GLY A 149 -49.57 0.87 33.55
N TYR A 150 -50.42 -0.13 33.29
CA TYR A 150 -51.13 -0.55 32.06
C TYR A 150 -50.49 -0.45 30.65
N THR A 151 -49.30 0.10 30.45
CA THR A 151 -48.68 0.25 29.14
C THR A 151 -47.41 -0.58 29.05
N PHE A 152 -47.57 -1.83 28.60
CA PHE A 152 -46.45 -2.64 28.18
C PHE A 152 -45.83 -2.03 26.92
N SER A 153 -44.58 -1.60 27.01
CA SER A 153 -43.80 -1.10 25.86
C SER A 153 -42.48 -1.85 25.75
N VAL A 154 -42.31 -2.53 24.61
CA VAL A 154 -41.07 -3.25 24.27
C VAL A 154 -39.89 -2.29 24.21
N ALA A 155 -40.09 -1.11 23.61
CA ALA A 155 -39.06 -0.09 23.47
C ALA A 155 -38.61 0.46 24.83
N TYR A 156 -39.57 0.70 25.74
CA TYR A 156 -39.26 1.17 27.09
C TYR A 156 -38.46 0.13 27.89
N PHE A 157 -38.85 -1.15 27.83
CA PHE A 157 -38.12 -2.23 28.48
C PHE A 157 -36.68 -2.33 27.96
N ALA A 158 -36.50 -2.34 26.63
CA ALA A 158 -35.17 -2.39 26.03
C ALA A 158 -34.31 -1.21 26.48
N GLN A 159 -34.82 0.02 26.43
CA GLN A 159 -34.07 1.22 26.78
C GLN A 159 -33.65 1.27 28.26
N HIS A 160 -34.51 0.78 29.18
CA HIS A 160 -34.27 0.89 30.62
C HIS A 160 -33.54 -0.32 31.23
N HIS A 161 -33.53 -1.46 30.53
CA HIS A 161 -32.94 -2.70 31.04
C HIS A 161 -31.74 -3.18 30.25
N PHE A 162 -31.37 -2.58 29.11
CA PHE A 162 -30.19 -3.03 28.36
C PHE A 162 -28.90 -2.99 29.19
N SER A 163 -28.69 -1.91 29.95
CA SER A 163 -27.57 -1.78 30.89
C SER A 163 -27.68 -2.72 32.10
N ALA A 164 -28.89 -3.16 32.47
CA ALA A 164 -29.06 -4.18 33.52
C ALA A 164 -28.86 -5.62 32.99
N ILE A 165 -29.14 -5.84 31.70
CA ILE A 165 -28.94 -7.12 30.99
C ILE A 165 -27.45 -7.31 30.68
N PHE A 166 -26.73 -6.22 30.38
CA PHE A 166 -25.30 -6.22 30.06
C PHE A 166 -24.52 -5.21 30.94
N PRO A 167 -24.48 -5.41 32.27
CA PRO A 167 -23.96 -4.43 33.22
C PRO A 167 -22.44 -4.26 33.17
N GLU A 168 -21.72 -5.24 32.64
CA GLU A 168 -20.25 -5.24 32.62
C GLU A 168 -19.68 -4.51 31.41
N ILE A 169 -20.47 -4.33 30.33
CA ILE A 169 -20.00 -3.67 29.10
C ILE A 169 -19.61 -2.22 29.41
N SER A 170 -18.32 -2.01 29.60
CA SER A 170 -17.70 -0.73 29.87
C SER A 170 -16.95 -0.22 28.63
N GLU A 171 -16.71 1.10 28.56
CA GLU A 171 -15.85 1.64 27.50
C GLU A 171 -14.46 0.98 27.49
N THR A 172 -13.93 0.62 28.67
CA THR A 172 -12.62 -0.01 28.81
C THR A 172 -12.60 -1.41 28.20
N GLU A 173 -13.62 -2.24 28.48
CA GLU A 173 -13.73 -3.56 27.86
C GLU A 173 -13.91 -3.47 26.35
N VAL A 174 -14.73 -2.52 25.87
CA VAL A 174 -14.92 -2.31 24.43
C VAL A 174 -13.60 -1.88 23.77
N ARG A 175 -12.80 -1.01 24.40
CA ARG A 175 -11.47 -0.63 23.90
C ARG A 175 -10.52 -1.83 23.85
N ALA A 176 -10.46 -2.63 24.91
CA ALA A 176 -9.65 -3.86 24.93
C ALA A 176 -10.09 -4.84 23.84
N ALA A 177 -11.40 -4.99 23.61
CA ALA A 177 -11.94 -5.82 22.55
C ALA A 177 -11.62 -5.26 21.15
N VAL A 178 -11.60 -3.93 20.97
CA VAL A 178 -11.15 -3.29 19.72
C VAL A 178 -9.67 -3.57 19.46
N ASP A 179 -8.82 -3.47 20.48
CA ASP A 179 -7.38 -3.78 20.34
C ASP A 179 -7.17 -5.25 19.99
N GLN A 180 -7.88 -6.15 20.66
CA GLN A 180 -7.82 -7.58 20.37
C GLN A 180 -8.35 -7.90 18.97
N PHE A 181 -9.47 -7.30 18.57
CA PHE A 181 -10.06 -7.48 17.24
C PHE A 181 -9.12 -6.98 16.15
N THR A 182 -8.48 -5.84 16.36
CA THR A 182 -7.50 -5.26 15.45
C THR A 182 -6.32 -6.21 15.27
N LYS A 183 -5.72 -6.68 16.36
CA LYS A 183 -4.60 -7.63 16.33
C LYS A 183 -4.98 -8.96 15.69
N SER A 184 -6.13 -9.52 16.07
CA SER A 184 -6.53 -10.86 15.62
C SER A 184 -6.90 -10.92 14.13
N ASN A 185 -7.16 -9.76 13.52
CA ASN A 185 -7.50 -9.63 12.09
C ASN A 185 -6.43 -8.85 11.31
N ASP A 186 -5.25 -8.67 11.92
CA ASP A 186 -4.12 -7.92 11.38
C ASP A 186 -4.52 -6.53 10.85
N LEU A 187 -5.45 -5.80 11.48
CA LEU A 187 -5.99 -4.54 10.93
C LEU A 187 -5.07 -3.32 11.11
N ASP A 188 -3.90 -3.52 11.69
CA ASP A 188 -2.83 -2.51 11.80
C ASP A 188 -2.15 -2.21 10.45
#